data_AF-A0A0W1KJT6-F1
#
_entry.id   AF-A0A0W1KJT6-F1
#
_cell.length_a   1.000
_cell.length_b   1.000
_cell.length_c   1.000
_cell.angle_alpha   90.00
_cell.angle_beta   90.00
_cell.angle_gamma   90.00
#
_symmetry.space_group_name_H-M   'P 1'
#
loop_
_entity.id
_entity.type
_entity.pdbx_description
1 polymer ?
#
loop_
_entity_poly.entity_id
_entity_poly.type
_entity_poly.pdbx_seq_one_letter_code
_entity_poly.pdbx_strand_id
1 'polypeptide(L)'
;MDYGKFKYEAAQKKREARRNQANTQLKEIRLSLKIDKHDYDTKVSAIKKFLDGGDKVKIQLRFKGREQLRPEMGVRLMERIANDTEENSTVESAPRVDGRNMVMVLAPIRRKSQAKSDQRRRREAERAAHRADSRRARQDAASDEQAETAAN
;
A
#
# COMPACT_ATOMS: atom_id res chain seq x y z
N MET A 1 -46.42 -12.23 6.35
CA MET A 1 -45.01 -11.93 5.99
C MET A 1 -45.03 -10.79 4.99
N ASP A 2 -44.52 -9.63 5.37
CA ASP A 2 -44.64 -8.43 4.56
C ASP A 2 -43.48 -8.35 3.55
N TYR A 3 -43.74 -8.80 2.32
CA TYR A 3 -42.73 -9.03 1.29
C TYR A 3 -42.00 -7.73 0.88
N GLY A 4 -42.67 -6.58 1.01
CA GLY A 4 -42.10 -5.26 0.75
C GLY A 4 -41.03 -4.87 1.76
N LYS A 5 -41.29 -5.08 3.06
CA LYS A 5 -40.34 -4.80 4.15
C LYS A 5 -39.09 -5.69 4.04
N PHE A 6 -39.28 -6.97 3.73
CA PHE A 6 -38.18 -7.90 3.52
C PHE A 6 -37.28 -7.52 2.33
N LYS A 7 -37.86 -7.08 1.20
CA LYS A 7 -37.08 -6.58 0.05
C LYS A 7 -36.25 -5.34 0.40
N TYR A 8 -36.78 -4.44 1.22
CA TYR A 8 -36.06 -3.24 1.66
C TYR A 8 -34.88 -3.59 2.57
N GLU A 9 -35.10 -4.43 3.58
CA GLU A 9 -34.06 -4.87 4.51
C GLU A 9 -32.97 -5.68 3.78
N ALA A 10 -33.36 -6.55 2.85
CA ALA A 10 -32.41 -7.30 2.02
C ALA A 10 -31.59 -6.36 1.10
N ALA A 11 -32.20 -5.31 0.55
CA ALA A 11 -31.49 -4.32 -0.27
C ALA A 11 -30.51 -3.47 0.56
N GLN A 12 -30.91 -3.06 1.77
CA GLN A 12 -30.03 -2.34 2.70
C GLN A 12 -28.84 -3.21 3.11
N LYS A 13 -29.09 -4.45 3.53
CA LYS A 13 -28.03 -5.40 3.89
C LYS A 13 -27.05 -5.67 2.74
N LYS A 14 -27.55 -5.77 1.50
CA LYS A 14 -26.70 -5.90 0.29
C LYS A 14 -25.86 -4.64 0.04
N ARG A 15 -26.41 -3.44 0.23
CA ARG A 15 -25.67 -2.18 0.08
C ARG A 15 -24.58 -2.05 1.14
N GLU A 16 -24.89 -2.40 2.38
CA GLU A 16 -23.94 -2.39 3.49
C GLU A 16 -22.81 -3.40 3.30
N ALA A 17 -23.15 -4.64 2.89
CA ALA A 17 -22.17 -5.67 2.56
C ALA A 17 -21.22 -5.23 1.43
N ARG A 18 -21.75 -4.60 0.36
CA ARG A 18 -20.94 -4.06 -0.73
C ARG A 18 -20.01 -2.92 -0.27
N ARG A 19 -20.44 -2.07 0.66
CA ARG A 19 -19.60 -0.99 1.21
C ARG A 19 -18.50 -1.52 2.12
N ASN A 20 -18.78 -2.58 2.88
CA ASN A 20 -17.84 -3.19 3.81
C ASN A 20 -16.87 -4.18 3.13
N GLN A 21 -17.15 -4.57 1.89
CA GLN A 21 -16.25 -5.40 1.11
C GLN A 21 -14.96 -4.65 0.79
N ALA A 22 -13.84 -5.14 1.32
CA ALA A 22 -12.52 -4.62 1.02
C ALA A 22 -12.08 -5.07 -0.39
N ASN A 23 -12.51 -4.33 -1.42
CA ASN A 23 -12.17 -4.65 -2.81
C ASN A 23 -10.67 -4.48 -3.05
N THR A 24 -9.97 -5.58 -3.29
CA THR A 24 -8.56 -5.62 -3.70
C THR A 24 -8.46 -5.13 -5.15
N GLN A 25 -7.62 -4.14 -5.40
CA GLN A 25 -7.39 -3.61 -6.75
C GLN A 25 -6.07 -4.15 -7.29
N LEU A 26 -5.98 -4.27 -8.62
CA LEU A 26 -4.74 -4.56 -9.33
C LEU A 26 -4.10 -3.23 -9.73
N LYS A 27 -2.97 -2.88 -9.11
CA LYS A 27 -2.19 -1.68 -9.42
C LYS A 27 -1.11 -2.03 -10.42
N GLU A 28 -0.96 -1.24 -11.47
CA GLU A 28 0.05 -1.47 -12.49
C GLU A 28 1.25 -0.54 -12.30
N ILE A 29 2.45 -1.11 -12.32
CA ILE A 29 3.70 -0.36 -12.31
C ILE A 29 4.52 -0.73 -13.53
N ARG A 30 4.86 0.29 -14.32
CA ARG A 30 5.65 0.15 -15.54
C ARG A 30 7.11 0.49 -15.27
N LEU A 31 8.00 -0.37 -15.77
CA LEU A 31 9.45 -0.30 -15.65
C LEU A 31 10.10 -0.44 -17.03
N SER A 32 11.33 0.07 -17.15
CA SER A 32 12.20 -0.14 -18.32
C SER A 32 13.43 -0.94 -17.88
N LEU A 33 14.07 -1.65 -18.81
CA LEU A 33 15.20 -2.52 -18.50
C LEU A 33 16.42 -1.74 -17.96
N LYS A 34 16.66 -0.55 -18.50
CA LYS A 34 17.72 0.37 -18.08
C LYS A 34 17.16 1.42 -17.12
N ILE A 35 16.77 0.99 -15.93
CA ILE A 35 16.29 1.88 -14.86
C ILE A 35 17.48 2.43 -14.06
N ASP A 36 17.40 3.71 -13.70
CA ASP A 36 18.36 4.31 -12.76
C ASP A 36 18.09 3.86 -11.32
N LYS A 37 19.11 3.88 -10.46
CA LYS A 37 18.98 3.48 -9.06
C LYS A 37 17.89 4.28 -8.32
N HIS A 38 17.84 5.60 -8.50
CA HIS A 38 16.86 6.43 -7.79
C HIS A 38 15.42 6.17 -8.25
N ASP A 39 15.21 5.98 -9.56
CA ASP A 39 13.88 5.60 -10.10
C ASP A 39 13.49 4.20 -9.62
N TYR A 40 14.44 3.26 -9.58
CA TYR A 40 14.22 1.92 -9.04
C TYR A 40 13.70 1.96 -7.59
N ASP A 41 14.41 2.66 -6.72
CA ASP A 41 14.04 2.77 -5.29
C ASP A 41 12.65 3.40 -5.11
N THR A 42 12.33 4.41 -5.93
CA THR A 42 11.02 5.05 -5.93
C THR A 42 9.91 4.08 -6.34
N LYS A 43 10.16 3.25 -7.35
CA LYS A 43 9.20 2.23 -7.84
C LYS A 43 9.02 1.12 -6.81
N VAL A 44 10.09 0.63 -6.20
CA VAL A 44 10.02 -0.36 -5.10
C VAL A 44 9.25 0.20 -3.91
N SER A 45 9.50 1.45 -3.52
CA SER A 45 8.72 2.13 -2.47
C SER A 45 7.23 2.20 -2.82
N ALA A 46 6.89 2.50 -4.08
CA ALA A 46 5.49 2.49 -4.54
C ALA A 46 4.87 1.09 -4.51
N ILE A 47 5.61 0.06 -4.92
CA ILE A 47 5.18 -1.35 -4.83
C ILE A 47 4.85 -1.70 -3.36
N LYS A 48 5.79 -1.44 -2.44
CA LYS A 48 5.61 -1.68 -1.00
C LYS A 48 4.36 -0.97 -0.45
N LYS A 49 4.15 0.31 -0.82
CA LYS A 49 2.96 1.07 -0.42
C LYS A 49 1.65 0.44 -0.90
N PHE A 50 1.61 -0.08 -2.12
CA PHE A 50 0.40 -0.75 -2.63
C PHE A 50 0.14 -2.09 -1.96
N LEU A 51 1.20 -2.87 -1.73
CA LEU A 51 1.12 -4.15 -1.02
C LEU A 51 0.68 -3.95 0.43
N ASP A 52 1.21 -2.95 1.12
CA ASP A 52 0.80 -2.56 2.47
C ASP A 52 -0.66 -2.08 2.52
N GLY A 53 -1.15 -1.50 1.42
CA GLY A 53 -2.56 -1.17 1.22
C GLY A 53 -3.46 -2.38 0.96
N GLY A 54 -2.87 -3.58 0.82
CA GLY A 54 -3.56 -4.82 0.49
C GLY A 54 -4.02 -4.91 -0.96
N ASP A 55 -3.38 -4.16 -1.86
CA ASP A 55 -3.61 -4.25 -3.31
C ASP A 55 -2.60 -5.20 -3.97
N LYS A 56 -3.04 -5.87 -5.05
CA LYS A 56 -2.15 -6.67 -5.89
C LYS A 56 -1.39 -5.73 -6.83
N VAL A 57 -0.15 -6.08 -7.17
CA VAL A 57 0.68 -5.25 -8.05
C VAL A 57 1.08 -6.04 -9.29
N LYS A 58 0.67 -5.56 -10.46
CA LYS A 58 1.15 -6.01 -11.76
C LYS A 58 2.36 -5.17 -12.15
N ILE A 59 3.53 -5.79 -12.20
CA ILE A 59 4.76 -5.16 -12.65
C ILE A 59 4.93 -5.48 -14.13
N GLN A 60 5.07 -4.45 -14.94
CA GLN A 60 5.22 -4.56 -16.38
C GLN A 60 6.53 -3.93 -16.83
N LEU A 61 7.47 -4.77 -17.25
CA LEU A 61 8.72 -4.37 -17.87
C LEU A 61 8.51 -4.25 -19.38
N ARG A 62 8.80 -3.08 -19.96
CA ARG A 62 8.73 -2.89 -21.41
C ARG A 62 10.10 -3.09 -22.05
N PHE A 63 10.19 -4.00 -23.02
CA PHE A 63 11.39 -4.14 -23.85
C PHE A 63 11.42 -3.11 -24.98
N LYS A 64 12.57 -2.46 -25.17
CA LYS A 64 12.81 -1.52 -26.28
C LYS A 64 13.78 -2.11 -27.30
N GLY A 65 13.31 -2.27 -28.54
CA GLY A 65 14.15 -2.65 -29.68
C GLY A 65 14.85 -4.00 -29.45
N ARG A 66 16.18 -3.99 -29.45
CA ARG A 66 17.04 -5.18 -29.33
C ARG A 66 16.98 -5.88 -27.97
N GLU A 67 16.34 -5.27 -26.98
CA GLU A 67 16.20 -5.86 -25.64
C GLU A 67 15.29 -7.11 -25.63
N GLN A 68 14.39 -7.26 -26.62
CA GLN A 68 13.54 -8.45 -26.76
C GLN A 68 14.35 -9.75 -26.93
N LEU A 69 15.57 -9.65 -27.48
CA LEU A 69 16.47 -10.79 -27.66
C LEU A 69 17.16 -11.24 -26.37
N ARG A 70 17.05 -10.45 -25.28
CA ARG A 70 17.69 -10.73 -23.99
C ARG A 70 16.69 -10.68 -22.83
N PRO A 71 15.68 -11.58 -22.82
CA PRO A 71 14.68 -11.62 -21.75
C PRO A 71 15.30 -11.92 -20.38
N GLU A 72 16.44 -12.62 -20.34
CA GLU A 72 17.17 -12.96 -19.10
C GLU A 72 17.48 -11.74 -18.23
N MET A 73 17.84 -10.60 -18.83
CA MET A 73 18.09 -9.39 -18.05
C MET A 73 16.82 -8.84 -17.40
N GLY A 74 15.66 -9.01 -18.07
CA GLY A 74 14.37 -8.65 -17.52
C GLY A 74 13.96 -9.56 -16.36
N VAL A 75 14.22 -10.86 -16.49
CA VAL A 75 13.96 -11.83 -15.41
C VAL A 75 14.78 -11.48 -14.17
N ARG A 76 16.08 -11.21 -14.31
CA ARG A 76 16.95 -10.83 -13.18
C ARG A 76 16.47 -9.56 -12.47
N LEU A 77 15.97 -8.57 -13.22
CA LEU A 77 15.41 -7.35 -12.63
C LEU A 77 14.11 -7.65 -11.86
N MET A 78 13.25 -8.51 -12.42
CA MET A 78 12.00 -8.92 -11.76
C MET A 78 12.26 -9.74 -10.49
N GLU A 79 13.23 -10.65 -10.52
CA GLU A 79 13.68 -11.42 -9.35
C GLU A 79 14.22 -10.50 -8.26
N ARG A 80 15.03 -9.49 -8.62
CA ARG A 80 15.51 -8.51 -7.65
C ARG A 80 14.35 -7.78 -6.96
N ILE A 81 13.34 -7.35 -7.72
CA ILE A 81 12.16 -6.68 -7.15
C ILE A 81 11.38 -7.64 -6.24
N ALA A 82 11.25 -8.91 -6.63
CA ALA A 82 10.59 -9.91 -5.80
C ALA A 82 11.32 -10.09 -4.45
N ASN A 83 12.65 -10.18 -4.46
CA ASN A 83 13.46 -10.28 -3.24
C ASN A 83 13.34 -9.02 -2.36
N ASP A 84 13.42 -7.83 -2.96
CA ASP A 84 13.31 -6.57 -2.21
C ASP A 84 11.91 -6.35 -1.58
N THR A 85 10.91 -7.11 -2.03
CA THR A 85 9.51 -7.04 -1.58
C THR A 85 8.99 -8.34 -0.96
N GLU A 86 9.88 -9.28 -0.67
CA GLU A 86 9.56 -10.60 -0.10
C GLU A 86 8.87 -10.50 1.26
N GLU A 87 9.24 -9.50 2.07
CA GLU A 87 8.65 -9.25 3.40
C GLU A 87 7.14 -8.92 3.35
N ASN A 88 6.67 -8.29 2.27
CA ASN A 88 5.30 -7.79 2.15
C ASN A 88 4.46 -8.57 1.12
N SER A 89 5.09 -9.37 0.26
CA SER A 89 4.44 -10.00 -0.89
C SER A 89 4.83 -11.45 -1.15
N THR A 90 3.96 -12.11 -1.90
CA THR A 90 4.18 -13.42 -2.51
C THR A 90 4.04 -13.29 -4.02
N VAL A 91 4.85 -14.04 -4.77
CA VAL A 91 4.76 -14.05 -6.23
C VAL A 91 3.54 -14.88 -6.63
N GLU A 92 2.51 -14.22 -7.16
CA GLU A 92 1.30 -14.90 -7.64
C GLU A 92 1.47 -15.40 -9.07
N SER A 93 2.14 -14.59 -9.91
CA SER A 93 2.49 -14.96 -11.28
C SER A 93 3.95 -14.66 -11.52
N ALA A 94 4.73 -15.71 -11.80
CA ALA A 94 6.15 -15.60 -12.12
C ALA A 94 6.39 -14.71 -13.36
N PRO A 95 7.59 -14.13 -13.51
CA PRO A 95 7.94 -13.31 -14.66
C PRO A 95 7.76 -14.07 -15.97
N ARG A 96 6.85 -13.60 -16.82
CA ARG A 96 6.60 -14.18 -18.15
C ARG A 96 6.65 -13.11 -19.22
N VAL A 97 7.23 -13.44 -20.37
CA VAL A 97 7.19 -12.59 -21.56
C VAL A 97 5.78 -12.60 -22.15
N ASP A 98 5.20 -11.41 -22.29
CA ASP A 98 3.92 -11.13 -22.93
C ASP A 98 4.16 -10.15 -24.09
N GLY A 99 4.53 -10.72 -25.24
CA GLY A 99 4.90 -9.98 -26.46
C GLY A 99 6.10 -9.06 -26.24
N ARG A 100 5.86 -7.74 -26.27
CA ARG A 100 6.91 -6.72 -26.06
C ARG A 100 7.13 -6.34 -24.60
N ASN A 101 6.38 -6.96 -23.70
CA ASN A 101 6.49 -6.73 -22.27
C ASN A 101 6.88 -8.02 -21.55
N MET A 102 7.37 -7.88 -20.33
CA MET A 102 7.44 -8.96 -19.36
C MET A 102 6.61 -8.56 -18.15
N VAL A 103 5.76 -9.47 -17.69
CA VAL A 103 4.81 -9.21 -16.64
C VAL A 103 5.07 -10.14 -15.46
N MET A 104 5.02 -9.59 -14.26
CA MET A 104 5.00 -10.31 -13.00
C MET A 104 3.84 -9.77 -12.15
N VAL A 105 3.20 -10.63 -11.35
CA VAL A 105 2.16 -10.20 -10.41
C VAL A 105 2.53 -10.59 -8.99
N LEU A 106 2.53 -9.59 -8.11
CA LEU A 106 2.77 -9.74 -6.69
C LEU A 106 1.45 -9.61 -5.93
N ALA A 107 1.20 -10.54 -5.01
CA ALA A 107 0.08 -10.52 -4.10
C ALA A 107 0.55 -10.14 -2.68
N PRO A 108 -0.20 -9.29 -1.96
CA PRO A 108 0.16 -8.94 -0.60
C PRO A 108 -0.05 -10.13 0.33
N ILE A 109 0.85 -10.32 1.30
CA ILE A 109 0.72 -11.37 2.33
C ILE A 109 -0.49 -11.10 3.22
N ARG A 110 -0.73 -9.82 3.55
CA ARG A 110 -1.84 -9.38 4.39
C ARG A 110 -3.08 -9.09 3.57
N ARG A 111 -4.24 -9.55 4.04
CA ARG A 111 -5.52 -9.25 3.40
C ARG A 111 -5.85 -7.76 3.56
N LYS A 112 -6.51 -7.17 2.55
CA LYS A 112 -6.89 -5.75 2.53
C LYS A 112 -7.73 -5.29 3.72
N SER A 113 -8.58 -6.16 4.26
CA SER A 113 -9.36 -5.86 5.47
C SER A 113 -8.47 -5.65 6.70
N GLN A 114 -7.44 -6.48 6.87
CA GLN A 114 -6.46 -6.38 7.95
C GLN A 114 -5.59 -5.15 7.76
N ALA A 115 -5.08 -4.91 6.54
CA ALA A 115 -4.30 -3.72 6.18
C ALA A 115 -5.03 -2.41 6.52
N LYS A 116 -6.32 -2.30 6.15
CA LYS A 116 -7.14 -1.11 6.44
C LYS A 116 -7.33 -0.89 7.95
N SER A 117 -7.51 -1.98 8.70
CA SER A 117 -7.66 -1.91 10.16
C SER A 117 -6.36 -1.48 10.85
N ASP A 118 -5.21 -1.97 10.38
CA ASP A 118 -3.89 -1.62 10.92
C ASP A 118 -3.55 -0.16 10.59
N GLN A 119 -3.83 0.28 9.36
CA GLN A 119 -3.62 1.67 8.96
C GLN A 119 -4.49 2.64 9.76
N ARG A 120 -5.74 2.28 10.06
CA ARG A 120 -6.63 3.07 10.92
C ARG A 120 -6.08 3.15 12.34
N ARG A 121 -5.66 2.01 12.91
CA ARG A 121 -5.06 1.95 14.26
C ARG A 121 -3.78 2.79 14.34
N ARG A 122 -2.89 2.71 13.35
CA ARG A 122 -1.67 3.53 13.28
C ARG A 122 -1.98 5.03 13.23
N ARG A 123 -2.89 5.46 12.37
CA ARG A 123 -3.31 6.87 12.28
C ARG A 123 -3.97 7.38 13.55
N GLU A 124 -4.78 6.56 14.22
CA GLU A 124 -5.40 6.91 15.49
C GLU A 124 -4.35 7.06 16.61
N ALA A 125 -3.36 6.17 16.66
CA ALA A 125 -2.23 6.25 17.59
C ALA A 125 -1.36 7.49 17.33
N GLU A 126 -1.00 7.78 16.08
CA GLU A 126 -0.23 8.99 15.71
C GLU A 126 -0.98 10.27 16.11
N ARG A 127 -2.28 10.33 15.83
CA ARG A 127 -3.12 11.48 16.23
C ARG A 127 -3.28 11.60 17.75
N ALA A 128 -3.20 10.50 18.49
CA ALA A 128 -3.23 10.53 19.95
C ALA A 128 -1.89 11.00 20.51
N ALA A 129 -0.76 10.54 19.96
CA ALA A 129 0.58 10.97 20.32
C ALA A 129 0.78 12.47 20.08
N HIS A 130 0.47 12.98 18.88
CA HIS A 130 0.56 14.42 18.58
C HIS A 130 -0.31 15.25 19.52
N ARG A 131 -1.50 14.75 19.90
CA ARG A 131 -2.36 15.43 20.88
C ARG A 131 -1.73 15.44 22.27
N ALA A 132 -1.12 14.33 22.69
CA ALA A 132 -0.42 14.25 23.97
C ALA A 132 0.80 15.18 24.01
N ASP A 133 1.61 15.21 22.94
CA ASP A 133 2.79 16.09 22.83
C ASP A 133 2.38 17.57 22.86
N SER A 134 1.34 17.95 22.12
CA SER A 134 0.81 19.32 22.16
C SER A 134 0.22 19.69 23.52
N ARG A 135 -0.28 18.72 24.29
CA ARG A 135 -0.80 18.92 25.65
C ARG A 135 0.34 19.08 26.66
N ARG A 136 1.41 18.29 26.52
CA ARG A 136 2.63 18.40 27.34
C ARG A 136 3.32 19.75 27.11
N ALA A 137 3.56 20.14 25.86
CA ALA A 137 4.16 21.43 25.54
C ALA A 137 3.37 22.63 26.09
N ARG A 138 2.04 22.55 26.13
CA ARG A 138 1.20 23.58 26.78
C ARG A 138 1.28 23.57 28.30
N GLN A 139 1.48 22.41 28.91
CA GLN A 139 1.67 22.28 30.36
C GLN A 139 3.03 22.81 30.77
N ASP A 140 4.08 22.48 30.02
CA ASP A 140 5.45 22.94 30.28
C ASP A 140 5.55 24.48 30.14
N ALA A 141 4.96 25.06 29.08
CA ALA A 141 4.92 26.51 28.91
C ALA A 141 4.13 27.24 30.02
N ALA A 142 3.03 26.64 30.50
CA ALA A 142 2.25 27.21 31.59
C ALA A 142 2.98 27.13 32.95
N SER A 143 3.81 26.10 33.17
CA SER A 143 4.65 26.03 34.37
C SER A 143 5.80 27.03 34.34
N ASP A 144 6.38 27.30 33.16
CA ASP A 144 7.45 28.30 33.00
C ASP A 144 6.91 29.73 33.24
N GLU A 145 5.74 30.07 32.69
CA GLU A 145 5.08 31.37 32.96
C GLU A 145 4.72 31.57 34.44
N GLN A 146 4.30 30.51 35.13
CA GLN A 146 3.99 30.55 36.57
C GLN A 146 5.25 30.68 37.44
N ALA A 147 6.39 30.13 37.00
CA ALA A 147 7.67 30.29 37.69
C ALA A 147 8.24 31.70 37.52
N GLU A 148 8.08 32.34 36.35
CA GLU A 148 8.52 33.72 36.12
C GLU A 148 7.66 34.76 36.86
N THR A 149 6.35 34.53 36.98
CA THR A 149 5.46 35.44 37.73
C THR A 149 5.61 35.34 39.25
N ALA A 150 6.16 34.24 39.78
CA ALA A 150 6.44 34.09 41.21
C ALA A 150 7.82 34.64 41.64
N ALA A 151 8.68 35.01 40.69
CA ALA A 151 10.05 35.48 40.93
C ALA A 151 10.22 37.01 40.85
N ASN A 152 9.16 37.76 40.51
CA ASN A 152 9.08 39.23 40.53
C ASN A 152 8.20 39.70 41.70
#